data_AF-A0A920UJ42-F1
#
_entry.id   AF-A0A920UJ42-F1
#
_cell.length_a   1.000
_cell.length_b   1.000
_cell.length_c   1.000
_cell.angle_alpha   90.00
_cell.angle_beta   90.00
_cell.angle_gamma   90.00
#
_symmetry.space_group_name_H-M   'P 1'
#
loop_
_entity.id
_entity.type
_entity.pdbx_description
1 polymer ?
#
loop_
_entity_poly.entity_id
_entity_poly.type
_entity_poly.pdbx_seq_one_letter_code
_entity_poly.pdbx_strand_id
1 'polypeptide(L)'
;MWNHLLNLEFFWAGSDDGLVHTSEDGGENWQNITPHELPEWAYIYSIEISVHNPETLYLSATRYKLNDYRPYLYKSINGGQNWKCINGDYPETEISRVIREDPATPGLLFVGSETGIFISKNDGKNWQKLHGNFPVVPVYDMKIKQDDLVVGTHGRSFWILDDITPLRQFSSVSSEKRKRQDWNS
;
A
#
# COMPACT_ATOMS: atom_id res chain seq x y z
N MET A 1 1.10 21.85 -18.08
CA MET A 1 2.21 21.05 -18.61
C MET A 1 2.19 19.73 -17.86
N TRP A 2 1.34 18.79 -18.30
CA TRP A 2 1.14 17.46 -17.69
C TRP A 2 1.29 16.45 -18.82
N ASN A 3 2.52 16.04 -19.09
CA ASN A 3 2.86 15.05 -20.12
C ASN A 3 4.12 14.31 -19.67
N HIS A 4 4.02 13.59 -18.56
CA HIS A 4 4.83 12.39 -18.41
C HIS A 4 3.86 11.22 -18.49
N LEU A 5 3.88 10.62 -19.67
CA LEU A 5 3.15 9.44 -20.07
C LEU A 5 3.42 8.36 -19.03
N LEU A 6 2.41 7.96 -18.26
CA LEU A 6 2.28 6.55 -17.99
C LEU A 6 2.26 5.92 -19.38
N ASN A 7 3.31 5.19 -19.75
CA ASN A 7 3.26 4.37 -20.95
C ASN A 7 2.01 3.51 -20.79
N LEU A 8 0.99 3.76 -21.62
CA LEU A 8 -0.33 3.12 -21.56
C LEU A 8 -0.26 1.60 -21.81
N GLU A 9 0.95 1.07 -21.97
CA GLU A 9 1.30 -0.30 -22.29
C GLU A 9 1.84 -1.06 -21.07
N PHE A 10 2.10 -0.39 -19.94
CA PHE A 10 2.56 -1.06 -18.71
C PHE A 10 1.38 -1.50 -17.85
N PHE A 11 1.33 -2.80 -17.54
CA PHE A 11 0.30 -3.41 -16.71
C PHE A 11 0.90 -4.24 -15.59
N TRP A 12 0.22 -4.25 -14.44
CA TRP A 12 0.47 -5.17 -13.34
C TRP A 12 -0.83 -5.91 -13.02
N ALA A 13 -0.72 -7.21 -12.80
CA ALA A 13 -1.84 -8.06 -12.47
C ALA A 13 -1.51 -8.97 -11.29
N GLY A 14 -2.45 -9.11 -10.37
CA GLY A 14 -2.40 -10.06 -9.26
C GLY A 14 -3.55 -11.07 -9.38
N SER A 15 -3.30 -12.30 -8.96
CA SER A 15 -4.29 -13.40 -9.01
C SER A 15 -4.72 -13.88 -7.62
N ASP A 16 -5.70 -14.78 -7.58
CA ASP A 16 -6.19 -15.43 -6.35
C ASP A 16 -5.41 -16.70 -5.97
N ASP A 17 -4.48 -17.15 -6.82
CA ASP A 17 -3.52 -18.23 -6.55
C ASP A 17 -2.13 -17.74 -6.10
N GLY A 18 -1.95 -16.42 -5.99
CA GLY A 18 -0.78 -15.80 -5.35
C GLY A 18 0.29 -15.30 -6.31
N LEU A 19 -0.02 -15.24 -7.60
CA LEU A 19 0.91 -14.78 -8.62
C LEU A 19 0.76 -13.29 -8.90
N VAL A 20 1.89 -12.65 -9.17
CA VAL A 20 1.99 -11.26 -9.61
C VAL A 20 2.73 -11.24 -10.93
N HIS A 21 2.16 -10.55 -11.92
CA HIS A 21 2.75 -10.42 -13.25
C HIS A 21 2.82 -8.96 -13.68
N THR A 22 3.80 -8.66 -14.53
CA THR A 22 3.93 -7.38 -15.24
C THR A 22 3.94 -7.61 -16.74
N SER A 23 3.43 -6.64 -17.50
CA SER A 23 3.55 -6.56 -18.95
C SER A 23 3.98 -5.16 -19.32
N GLU A 24 4.88 -5.03 -20.30
CA GLU A 24 5.41 -3.75 -20.79
C GLU A 24 4.99 -3.47 -22.24
N ASP A 25 4.18 -4.35 -22.83
CA ASP A 25 3.81 -4.37 -24.25
C ASP A 25 2.29 -4.44 -24.44
N GLY A 26 1.53 -3.82 -23.54
CA GLY A 26 0.08 -3.74 -23.67
C GLY A 26 -0.63 -5.06 -23.40
N GLY A 27 0.00 -5.98 -22.65
CA GLY A 27 -0.57 -7.26 -22.25
C GLY A 27 -0.30 -8.39 -23.23
N GLU A 28 0.57 -8.20 -24.24
CA GLU A 28 0.96 -9.25 -25.19
C GLU A 28 1.84 -10.31 -24.51
N ASN A 29 2.82 -9.89 -23.70
CA ASN A 29 3.68 -10.76 -22.93
C ASN A 29 3.64 -10.41 -21.43
N TRP A 30 3.69 -11.43 -20.59
CA TRP A 30 3.62 -11.31 -19.14
C TRP A 30 4.83 -11.97 -18.48
N GLN A 31 5.45 -11.26 -17.55
CA GLN A 31 6.58 -11.74 -16.75
C GLN A 31 6.13 -11.92 -15.31
N ASN A 32 6.46 -13.07 -14.71
CA ASN A 32 6.19 -13.34 -13.30
C ASN A 32 7.17 -12.54 -12.43
N ILE A 33 6.62 -11.70 -11.56
CA ILE A 33 7.33 -10.84 -10.62
C ILE A 33 6.81 -11.08 -9.19
N THR A 34 6.36 -12.30 -8.89
CA THR A 34 5.80 -12.64 -7.58
C THR A 34 6.87 -12.50 -6.49
N PRO A 35 6.58 -11.85 -5.34
CA PRO A 35 7.50 -11.83 -4.21
C PRO A 35 7.89 -13.26 -3.79
N HIS A 36 9.18 -13.59 -3.80
CA HIS A 36 9.65 -14.95 -3.45
C HIS A 36 9.25 -15.41 -2.05
N GLU A 37 9.09 -14.48 -1.11
CA GLU A 37 8.68 -14.76 0.27
C GLU A 37 7.15 -14.84 0.45
N LEU A 38 6.36 -14.52 -0.58
CA LEU A 38 4.91 -14.64 -0.52
C LEU A 38 4.53 -16.13 -0.62
N PRO A 39 3.83 -16.70 0.38
CA PRO A 39 3.44 -18.09 0.31
C PRO A 39 2.38 -18.32 -0.79
N GLU A 40 2.42 -19.50 -1.41
CA GLU A 40 1.43 -19.91 -2.41
C GLU A 40 -0.02 -19.80 -1.91
N TRP A 41 -0.94 -19.63 -2.86
CA TRP A 41 -2.38 -19.52 -2.64
C TRP A 41 -2.80 -18.28 -1.84
N ALA A 42 -1.96 -17.26 -1.83
CA ALA A 42 -2.32 -15.93 -1.36
C ALA A 42 -3.24 -15.24 -2.39
N TYR A 43 -4.16 -14.42 -1.90
CA TYR A 43 -4.98 -13.58 -2.75
C TYR A 43 -4.28 -12.24 -2.87
N ILE A 44 -3.87 -11.85 -4.08
CA ILE A 44 -3.34 -10.51 -4.33
C ILE A 44 -4.53 -9.54 -4.40
N TYR A 45 -4.68 -8.67 -3.40
CA TYR A 45 -5.82 -7.76 -3.34
C TYR A 45 -5.52 -6.38 -3.96
N SER A 46 -4.30 -5.87 -3.78
CA SER A 46 -3.93 -4.56 -4.32
C SER A 46 -2.48 -4.54 -4.76
N ILE A 47 -2.26 -3.89 -5.90
CA ILE A 47 -0.95 -3.44 -6.38
C ILE A 47 -1.10 -1.94 -6.58
N GLU A 48 -0.33 -1.15 -5.83
CA GLU A 48 -0.29 0.32 -5.93
C GLU A 48 1.02 0.72 -6.57
N ILE A 49 0.95 1.43 -7.69
CA ILE A 49 2.11 2.05 -8.32
C ILE A 49 2.33 3.39 -7.64
N SER A 50 3.55 3.65 -7.19
CA SER A 50 3.87 4.91 -6.55
C SER A 50 3.73 6.07 -7.54
N VAL A 51 3.02 7.12 -7.12
CA VAL A 51 2.92 8.35 -7.92
C VAL A 51 4.21 9.19 -7.87
N HIS A 52 5.11 8.87 -6.94
CA HIS A 52 6.38 9.56 -6.76
C HIS A 52 7.52 8.91 -7.54
N ASN A 53 7.43 7.60 -7.81
CA ASN A 53 8.38 6.87 -8.64
C ASN A 53 7.69 5.64 -9.29
N PRO A 54 7.53 5.58 -10.63
CA PRO A 54 6.85 4.47 -11.29
C PRO A 54 7.54 3.11 -11.12
N GLU A 55 8.82 3.05 -10.73
CA GLU A 55 9.50 1.79 -10.39
C GLU A 55 9.16 1.29 -8.98
N THR A 56 8.53 2.12 -8.15
CA THR A 56 8.10 1.73 -6.80
C THR A 56 6.69 1.17 -6.81
N LEU A 57 6.54 -0.05 -6.32
CA LEU A 57 5.27 -0.75 -6.20
C LEU A 57 5.01 -1.11 -4.74
N TYR A 58 3.76 -1.03 -4.30
CA TYR A 58 3.30 -1.59 -3.04
C TYR A 58 2.26 -2.68 -3.31
N LEU A 59 2.30 -3.73 -2.51
CA LEU A 59 1.42 -4.87 -2.68
C LEU A 59 0.81 -5.27 -1.35
N SER A 60 -0.49 -5.60 -1.37
CA SER A 60 -1.18 -6.28 -0.27
C SER A 60 -1.74 -7.61 -0.74
N ALA A 61 -1.49 -8.65 0.05
CA ALA A 61 -2.04 -9.97 -0.14
C ALA A 61 -2.61 -10.53 1.17
N THR A 62 -3.38 -11.61 1.07
CA THR A 62 -3.93 -12.31 2.24
C THR A 62 -4.12 -13.79 1.99
N ARG A 63 -4.03 -14.58 3.05
CA ARG A 63 -4.26 -16.03 3.06
C ARG A 63 -5.41 -16.41 4.01
N TYR A 64 -6.32 -15.48 4.32
CA TYR A 64 -7.36 -15.69 5.34
C TYR A 64 -8.24 -16.92 5.10
N LYS A 65 -8.46 -17.33 3.84
CA LYS A 65 -9.22 -18.55 3.49
C LYS A 65 -8.49 -19.84 3.83
N LEU A 66 -7.19 -19.76 4.13
CA LEU A 66 -6.33 -20.88 4.55
C LEU A 66 -6.03 -20.82 6.05
N ASN A 67 -6.84 -20.09 6.82
CA ASN A 67 -6.67 -19.90 8.27
C ASN A 67 -5.31 -19.25 8.63
N ASP A 68 -4.78 -18.41 7.73
CA ASP A 68 -3.57 -17.63 7.92
C ASP A 68 -3.91 -16.14 7.82
N TYR A 69 -3.91 -15.48 8.99
CA TYR A 69 -4.35 -14.10 9.17
C TYR A 69 -3.20 -13.10 9.21
N ARG A 70 -1.96 -13.56 8.97
CA ARG A 70 -0.79 -12.70 8.96
C ARG A 70 -0.90 -11.67 7.83
N PRO A 71 -0.37 -10.45 8.04
CA PRO A 71 -0.29 -9.47 6.97
C PRO A 71 0.74 -9.90 5.91
N TYR A 72 0.44 -9.58 4.66
CA TYR A 72 1.38 -9.75 3.55
C TYR A 72 1.46 -8.43 2.79
N LEU A 73 2.29 -7.52 3.29
CA LEU A 73 2.54 -6.22 2.70
C LEU A 73 3.97 -6.20 2.14
N TYR A 74 4.11 -5.84 0.87
CA TYR A 74 5.40 -5.79 0.19
C TYR A 74 5.63 -4.46 -0.51
N LYS A 75 6.91 -4.08 -0.65
CA LYS A 75 7.38 -2.96 -1.46
C LYS A 75 8.42 -3.44 -2.44
N SER A 76 8.31 -3.01 -3.70
CA SER A 76 9.38 -3.06 -4.70
C SER A 76 9.86 -1.65 -5.02
N ILE A 77 11.12 -1.49 -5.42
CA ILE A 77 11.70 -0.22 -5.91
C ILE A 77 12.30 -0.35 -7.31
N ASN A 78 12.06 -1.48 -7.97
CA ASN A 78 12.63 -1.83 -9.27
C ASN A 78 11.59 -2.54 -10.17
N GLY A 79 10.36 -2.02 -10.17
CA GLY A 79 9.29 -2.49 -11.05
C GLY A 79 8.74 -3.89 -10.73
N GLY A 80 9.01 -4.41 -9.53
CA GLY A 80 8.58 -5.75 -9.10
C GLY A 80 9.64 -6.84 -9.26
N GLN A 81 10.83 -6.53 -9.78
CA GLN A 81 11.89 -7.54 -9.91
C GLN A 81 12.33 -8.10 -8.55
N ASN A 82 12.37 -7.25 -7.52
CA ASN A 82 12.62 -7.66 -6.14
C ASN A 82 11.60 -7.01 -5.21
N TRP A 83 11.22 -7.73 -4.16
CA TRP A 83 10.27 -7.27 -3.15
C TRP A 83 10.87 -7.36 -1.76
N LYS A 84 10.46 -6.44 -0.90
CA LYS A 84 10.78 -6.42 0.52
C LYS A 84 9.49 -6.43 1.32
N CYS A 85 9.40 -7.32 2.32
CA CYS A 85 8.31 -7.29 3.29
C CYS A 85 8.32 -5.96 4.07
N ILE A 86 7.16 -5.31 4.14
CA ILE A 86 6.92 -4.06 4.86
C ILE A 86 5.82 -4.23 5.92
N ASN A 87 5.69 -5.45 6.47
CA ASN A 87 4.81 -5.69 7.61
C ASN A 87 5.23 -4.86 8.83
N GLY A 88 6.53 -4.67 9.07
CA GLY A 88 7.00 -3.87 10.21
C GLY A 88 6.43 -4.40 11.54
N ASP A 89 5.69 -3.55 12.25
CA ASP A 89 4.94 -3.86 13.48
C ASP A 89 3.41 -4.03 13.24
N TYR A 90 2.98 -4.21 11.99
CA TYR A 90 1.59 -4.48 11.65
C TYR A 90 1.07 -5.73 12.39
N PRO A 91 -0.15 -5.73 12.96
CA PRO A 91 -0.60 -6.86 13.77
C PRO A 91 -0.68 -8.18 13.00
N GLU A 92 -0.10 -9.25 13.56
CA GLU A 92 -0.03 -10.61 12.98
C GLU A 92 -1.38 -11.31 12.77
N THR A 93 -2.47 -10.73 13.28
CA THR A 93 -3.83 -11.29 13.17
C THR A 93 -4.77 -10.35 12.40
N GLU A 94 -4.24 -9.30 11.79
CA GLU A 94 -5.01 -8.32 11.04
C GLU A 94 -4.86 -8.55 9.54
N ILE A 95 -5.97 -8.89 8.90
CA ILE A 95 -6.01 -9.12 7.46
C ILE A 95 -5.94 -7.77 6.73
N SER A 96 -4.90 -7.59 5.92
CA SER A 96 -4.78 -6.45 5.01
C SER A 96 -5.55 -6.70 3.70
N ARG A 97 -6.22 -5.66 3.19
CA ARG A 97 -6.98 -5.70 1.93
C ARG A 97 -6.33 -4.81 0.90
N VAL A 98 -6.34 -3.50 1.11
CA VAL A 98 -5.89 -2.50 0.13
C VAL A 98 -4.73 -1.70 0.70
N ILE A 99 -3.78 -1.32 -0.14
CA ILE A 99 -2.69 -0.39 0.21
C ILE A 99 -2.71 0.79 -0.77
N ARG A 100 -2.60 2.02 -0.25
CA ARG A 100 -2.53 3.26 -1.03
C ARG A 100 -1.38 4.14 -0.55
N GLU A 101 -0.72 4.84 -1.47
CA GLU A 101 0.28 5.84 -1.16
C GLU A 101 -0.33 7.25 -1.21
N ASP A 102 0.07 8.12 -0.28
CA ASP A 102 -0.32 9.53 -0.32
C ASP A 102 0.33 10.25 -1.51
N PRO A 103 -0.46 10.93 -2.36
CA PRO A 103 0.08 11.58 -3.54
C PRO A 103 0.89 12.85 -3.26
N ALA A 104 0.83 13.40 -2.04
CA ALA A 104 1.61 14.57 -1.66
C ALA A 104 2.88 14.22 -0.86
N THR A 105 2.93 13.03 -0.26
CA THR A 105 3.93 12.67 0.75
C THR A 105 4.49 11.27 0.47
N PRO A 106 5.69 11.16 -0.13
CA PRO A 106 6.33 9.87 -0.35
C PRO A 106 6.46 9.06 0.95
N GLY A 107 6.10 7.78 0.90
CA GLY A 107 6.22 6.86 2.04
C GLY A 107 5.19 7.05 3.16
N LEU A 108 4.20 7.95 2.98
CA LEU A 108 2.96 7.93 3.77
C LEU A 108 2.00 6.93 3.11
N LEU A 109 1.71 5.85 3.80
CA LEU A 109 0.90 4.73 3.30
C LEU A 109 -0.35 4.54 4.16
N PHE A 110 -1.43 4.13 3.51
CA PHE A 110 -2.69 3.74 4.14
C PHE A 110 -3.00 2.30 3.78
N VAL A 111 -3.29 1.48 4.77
CA VAL A 111 -3.76 0.10 4.59
C VAL A 111 -5.18 -0.02 5.10
N GLY A 112 -6.08 -0.46 4.22
CA GLY A 112 -7.42 -0.89 4.60
C GLY A 112 -7.39 -2.34 5.05
N SER A 113 -8.04 -2.65 6.16
CA SER A 113 -8.02 -3.96 6.81
C SER A 113 -9.43 -4.44 7.15
N GLU A 114 -9.56 -5.63 7.73
CA GLU A 114 -10.85 -6.13 8.22
C GLU A 114 -11.43 -5.33 9.39
N THR A 115 -10.60 -4.59 10.11
CA THR A 115 -11.02 -3.87 11.32
C THR A 115 -10.81 -2.36 11.26
N GLY A 116 -10.36 -1.81 10.13
CA GLY A 116 -10.27 -0.36 9.91
C GLY A 116 -9.15 0.05 8.97
N ILE A 117 -8.50 1.17 9.29
CA ILE A 117 -7.41 1.76 8.51
C ILE A 117 -6.15 1.80 9.37
N PHE A 118 -5.02 1.44 8.78
CA PHE A 118 -3.69 1.57 9.36
C PHE A 118 -2.87 2.56 8.54
N ILE A 119 -2.03 3.33 9.21
CA ILE A 119 -1.24 4.40 8.60
C ILE A 119 0.23 4.14 8.90
N SER A 120 1.07 4.18 7.86
CA SER A 120 2.51 4.23 8.01
C SER A 120 3.04 5.57 7.52
N LYS A 121 3.96 6.18 8.27
CA LYS A 121 4.63 7.44 7.89
C LYS A 121 6.06 7.22 7.39
N ASN A 122 6.47 5.97 7.21
CA ASN A 122 7.87 5.60 7.01
C ASN A 122 8.02 4.36 6.12
N ASP A 123 7.23 4.28 5.04
CA ASP A 123 7.29 3.20 4.04
C ASP A 123 7.02 1.80 4.64
N GLY A 124 6.08 1.71 5.59
CA GLY A 124 5.67 0.45 6.20
C GLY A 124 6.65 -0.12 7.22
N LYS A 125 7.63 0.68 7.70
CA LYS A 125 8.47 0.24 8.84
C LYS A 125 7.67 0.17 10.14
N ASN A 126 6.73 1.09 10.33
CA ASN A 126 5.80 1.12 11.45
C ASN A 126 4.39 1.48 10.99
N TRP A 127 3.39 0.94 11.69
CA TRP A 127 1.98 1.06 11.39
C TRP A 127 1.21 1.48 12.65
N GLN A 128 0.35 2.47 12.48
CA GLN A 128 -0.54 2.92 13.53
C GLN A 128 -1.99 2.77 13.06
N LYS A 129 -2.82 2.10 13.85
CA LYS A 129 -4.25 2.05 13.58
C LYS A 129 -4.84 3.45 13.70
N LEU A 130 -5.66 3.85 12.73
CA LEU A 130 -6.40 5.09 12.82
C LEU A 130 -7.47 4.95 13.91
N HIS A 131 -7.41 5.84 14.89
CA HIS A 131 -8.41 5.96 15.96
C HIS A 131 -9.32 7.17 15.71
N GLY A 132 -10.49 7.17 16.33
CA GLY A 132 -11.47 8.25 16.24
C GLY A 132 -12.87 7.70 16.01
N ASN A 133 -13.68 8.42 15.24
CA ASN A 133 -15.07 8.06 14.95
C ASN A 133 -15.21 7.05 13.79
N PHE A 134 -14.10 6.60 13.18
CA PHE A 134 -14.16 5.58 12.15
C PHE A 134 -14.56 4.23 12.78
N PRO A 135 -15.63 3.57 12.28
CA PRO A 135 -16.12 2.35 12.88
C PRO A 135 -15.17 1.17 12.63
N VAL A 136 -15.28 0.13 13.47
CA VAL A 136 -14.67 -1.16 13.18
C VAL A 136 -15.46 -1.82 12.03
N VAL A 137 -14.89 -1.81 10.84
CA VAL A 137 -15.49 -2.34 9.61
C VAL A 137 -14.41 -2.74 8.61
N PRO A 138 -14.65 -3.76 7.76
CA PRO A 138 -13.74 -4.06 6.67
C PRO A 138 -13.65 -2.92 5.65
N VAL A 139 -12.43 -2.55 5.30
CA VAL A 139 -12.10 -1.55 4.28
C VAL A 139 -11.54 -2.27 3.06
N TYR A 140 -12.30 -2.26 1.98
CA TYR A 140 -11.96 -3.01 0.76
C TYR A 140 -11.26 -2.15 -0.28
N ASP A 141 -11.52 -0.85 -0.28
CA ASP A 141 -10.86 0.08 -1.18
C ASP A 141 -10.72 1.47 -0.56
N MET A 142 -9.74 2.23 -1.04
CA MET A 142 -9.50 3.61 -0.64
C MET A 142 -9.00 4.43 -1.83
N LYS A 143 -9.34 5.72 -1.86
CA LYS A 143 -8.79 6.68 -2.81
C LYS A 143 -8.52 8.01 -2.14
N ILE A 144 -7.33 8.55 -2.37
CA ILE A 144 -6.98 9.90 -1.93
C ILE A 144 -7.27 10.86 -3.07
N LYS A 145 -8.03 11.91 -2.76
CA LYS A 145 -8.32 13.00 -3.69
C LYS A 145 -8.06 14.31 -2.99
N GLN A 146 -7.05 15.05 -3.46
CA GLN A 146 -6.56 16.26 -2.80
C GLN A 146 -6.17 15.93 -1.34
N ASP A 147 -6.92 16.46 -0.39
CA ASP A 147 -6.68 16.30 1.05
C ASP A 147 -7.66 15.32 1.70
N ASP A 148 -8.55 14.69 0.93
CA ASP A 148 -9.55 13.77 1.48
C ASP A 148 -9.20 12.32 1.17
N LEU A 149 -9.41 11.45 2.16
CA LEU A 149 -9.36 10.00 1.99
C LEU A 149 -10.78 9.44 1.89
N VAL A 150 -11.16 9.00 0.70
CA VAL A 150 -12.42 8.29 0.44
C VAL A 150 -12.22 6.81 0.70
N VAL A 151 -13.08 6.20 1.50
CA VAL A 151 -12.93 4.84 2.03
C VAL A 151 -14.15 4.01 1.66
N GLY A 152 -13.97 2.99 0.83
CA GLY A 152 -14.99 2.01 0.49
C GLY A 152 -15.02 0.86 1.51
N THR A 153 -16.13 0.70 2.21
CA THR A 153 -16.28 -0.33 3.24
C THR A 153 -17.16 -1.48 2.75
N HIS A 154 -16.99 -2.67 3.35
CA HIS A 154 -17.92 -3.78 3.13
C HIS A 154 -19.08 -3.71 4.13
N GLY A 155 -20.28 -3.39 3.63
CA GLY A 155 -21.51 -3.40 4.43
C GLY A 155 -21.85 -2.10 5.18
N ARG A 156 -21.08 -1.00 5.01
CA ARG A 156 -21.35 0.32 5.63
C ARG A 156 -21.13 1.52 4.70
N SER A 157 -21.46 1.37 3.41
CA SER A 157 -21.31 2.42 2.39
C SER A 157 -19.85 2.90 2.25
N PHE A 158 -19.62 4.15 1.82
CA PHE A 158 -18.31 4.77 1.83
C PHE A 158 -18.24 5.88 2.90
N TRP A 159 -17.03 6.14 3.39
CA TRP A 159 -16.70 7.19 4.34
C TRP A 159 -15.73 8.17 3.69
N ILE A 160 -15.76 9.43 4.13
CA ILE A 160 -14.75 10.41 3.77
C ILE A 160 -14.09 10.85 5.08
N LEU A 161 -12.77 10.73 5.12
CA LEU A 161 -11.95 11.36 6.14
C LEU A 161 -11.45 12.66 5.54
N ASP A 162 -12.14 13.73 5.92
CA ASP A 162 -11.85 15.08 5.45
C ASP A 162 -10.50 15.54 6.01
N ASP A 163 -9.69 16.15 5.14
CA ASP A 163 -8.42 16.78 5.49
C ASP A 163 -7.40 15.88 6.23
N ILE A 164 -6.64 15.11 5.46
CA ILE A 164 -5.50 14.31 5.93
C ILE A 164 -4.20 15.11 6.05
N THR A 165 -4.21 16.44 5.83
CA THR A 165 -2.98 17.25 5.92
C THR A 165 -2.27 17.17 7.26
N PRO A 166 -2.93 16.99 8.44
CA PRO A 166 -2.22 16.79 9.69
C PRO A 166 -1.33 15.54 9.65
N LEU A 167 -1.77 14.46 8.99
CA LEU A 167 -0.98 13.23 8.86
C LEU A 167 0.31 13.45 8.06
N ARG A 168 0.28 14.36 7.07
CA ARG A 168 1.43 14.74 6.23
C ARG A 168 2.42 15.63 6.97
N GLN A 169 1.96 16.52 7.85
CA GLN A 169 2.85 17.40 8.62
C GLN A 169 3.68 16.62 9.64
N PHE A 170 3.12 15.57 10.24
CA PHE A 170 3.85 14.74 11.20
C PHE A 170 4.89 13.81 10.56
N SER A 171 4.77 13.48 9.27
CA SER A 171 5.77 12.66 8.58
C SER A 171 7.03 13.48 8.24
N SER A 172 6.87 14.73 7.76
CA SER A 172 7.99 15.60 7.37
C SER A 172 8.91 15.97 8.54
N VAL A 173 8.37 16.21 9.73
CA VAL A 173 9.16 16.49 10.94
C VAL A 173 10.05 15.31 11.35
N SER A 174 9.60 14.07 11.09
CA SER A 174 10.37 12.88 11.42
C SER A 174 11.56 12.65 10.48
N SER A 175 11.43 13.01 9.20
CA SER A 175 12.49 12.85 8.19
C SER A 175 13.59 13.92 8.33
N GLU A 176 13.22 15.15 8.70
CA GLU A 176 14.18 16.24 8.96
C GLU A 176 15.03 16.02 10.22
N LYS A 177 14.44 15.48 11.30
CA LYS A 177 15.18 15.11 12.51
C LYS A 177 16.23 14.03 12.21
N ARG A 178 15.92 13.07 11.34
CA ARG A 178 16.83 11.98 10.95
C ARG A 178 18.02 12.49 10.13
N LYS A 179 17.78 13.32 9.10
CA LYS A 179 18.84 13.95 8.30
C LYS A 179 19.80 14.80 9.15
N ARG A 180 19.32 15.43 10.22
CA ARG A 180 20.17 16.21 11.15
C ARG A 180 20.99 15.34 12.11
N GLN A 181 20.58 14.10 12.40
CA GLN A 181 21.36 13.18 13.22
C GLN A 181 22.50 12.53 12.42
N ASP A 182 22.26 12.19 11.15
CA ASP A 182 23.26 11.56 10.28
C ASP A 182 24.42 12.50 9.87
N TRP A 183 24.25 13.82 10.04
CA TRP A 183 25.30 14.83 9.79
C TRP A 183 26.21 15.09 11.01
N ASN A 184 25.81 14.61 12.19
CA ASN A 184 26.52 14.86 13.45
C ASN A 184 27.25 13.61 14.00
N SER A 185 27.43 12.58 13.17
CA SER A 185 28.15 11.33 13.50
C SER A 185 29.42 11.17 12.67
#